data_AF-A0A6B2DAD1-F1
#
_entry.id   AF-A0A6B2DAD1-F1
#
_cell.length_a   1.000
_cell.length_b   1.000
_cell.length_c   1.000
_cell.angle_alpha   90.00
_cell.angle_beta   90.00
_cell.angle_gamma   90.00
#
_symmetry.space_group_name_H-M   'P 1'
#
loop_
_entity.id
_entity.type
_entity.pdbx_description
1 polymer ?
#
loop_
_entity_poly.entity_id
_entity_poly.type
_entity_poly.pdbx_seq_one_letter_code
_entity_poly.pdbx_strand_id
1 'polypeptide(L)'
;FAGAVVGHAVPALNPAELVAPIGGLLAPLYFVHVGRTVDLGLLDAGLAAETAVIVVVAVLGKVGGAYLGARLGGVDPRPAGVFAVLMNTRGVTEIVFIGIGLSLGVLDRALYTAMVVLALVTTAMTGPLLNRLREGV
;
A
#
# COMPACT_ATOMS: atom_id res chain seq x y z
N PHE A 1 4.71 -6.60 -16.37
CA PHE A 1 5.52 -6.79 -17.60
C PHE A 1 4.68 -7.24 -18.79
N ALA A 2 3.93 -8.36 -18.71
CA ALA A 2 3.06 -8.79 -19.82
C ALA A 2 2.09 -7.69 -20.32
N GLY A 3 1.40 -6.98 -19.41
CA GLY A 3 0.49 -5.88 -19.80
C GLY A 3 1.18 -4.70 -20.49
N ALA A 4 2.43 -4.39 -20.11
CA ALA A 4 3.22 -3.34 -20.77
C ALA A 4 3.64 -3.74 -22.19
N VAL A 5 4.04 -5.00 -22.38
CA VAL A 5 4.41 -5.55 -23.69
C VAL A 5 3.20 -5.61 -24.63
N VAL A 6 2.05 -6.12 -24.16
CA VAL A 6 0.83 -6.21 -24.95
C VAL A 6 0.30 -4.82 -25.33
N GLY A 7 0.36 -3.85 -24.40
CA GLY A 7 -0.03 -2.46 -24.68
C GLY A 7 0.84 -1.77 -25.73
N HIS A 8 2.13 -2.13 -25.84
CA HIS A 8 3.01 -1.62 -26.90
C HIS A 8 2.86 -2.38 -28.23
N ALA A 9 2.56 -3.69 -28.19
CA ALA A 9 2.54 -4.54 -29.37
C ALA A 9 1.25 -4.42 -30.20
N VAL A 10 0.12 -4.07 -29.58
CA VAL A 10 -1.17 -3.95 -30.28
C VAL A 10 -1.90 -2.66 -29.88
N PRO A 11 -1.55 -1.51 -30.50
CA PRO A 11 -2.09 -0.19 -30.12
C PRO A 11 -3.60 -0.05 -30.32
N ALA A 12 -4.19 -0.88 -31.18
CA ALA A 12 -5.62 -0.88 -31.48
C ALA A 12 -6.49 -1.61 -30.43
N LEU A 13 -5.87 -2.42 -29.56
CA LEU A 13 -6.55 -3.05 -28.45
C LEU A 13 -6.20 -2.28 -27.18
N ASN A 14 -7.21 -2.00 -26.35
CA ASN A 14 -7.00 -1.53 -25.00
C ASN A 14 -6.91 -2.76 -24.08
N PRO A 15 -5.71 -3.33 -23.80
CA PRO A 15 -5.59 -4.53 -22.98
C PRO A 15 -6.21 -4.35 -21.59
N ALA A 16 -6.29 -3.12 -21.08
CA ALA A 16 -6.96 -2.83 -19.81
C ALA A 16 -8.46 -3.17 -19.85
N GLU A 17 -9.16 -2.92 -20.95
CA GLU A 17 -10.57 -3.28 -21.10
C GLU A 17 -10.79 -4.78 -21.18
N LEU A 18 -9.85 -5.50 -21.80
CA LEU A 18 -9.91 -6.96 -21.91
C LEU A 18 -9.79 -7.65 -20.54
N VAL A 19 -8.94 -7.12 -19.64
CA VAL A 19 -8.78 -7.69 -18.28
C VAL A 19 -9.71 -7.06 -17.23
N ALA A 20 -10.34 -5.92 -17.51
CA ALA A 20 -11.20 -5.22 -16.54
C ALA A 20 -12.33 -6.10 -15.96
N PRO A 21 -13.08 -6.90 -16.75
CA PRO A 21 -14.12 -7.78 -16.19
C PRO A 21 -13.55 -8.82 -15.23
N ILE A 22 -12.39 -9.40 -15.56
CA ILE A 22 -11.70 -10.38 -14.73
C ILE A 22 -11.18 -9.72 -13.46
N GLY A 23 -10.59 -8.53 -13.57
CA GLY A 23 -10.14 -7.74 -12.43
C GLY A 23 -11.27 -7.36 -11.48
N GLY A 24 -12.45 -7.02 -12.03
CA GLY A 24 -13.66 -6.71 -11.27
C GLY A 24 -14.18 -7.88 -10.44
N LEU A 25 -13.91 -9.13 -10.86
CA LEU A 25 -14.27 -10.34 -10.10
C LEU A 25 -13.15 -10.80 -9.16
N LEU A 26 -11.91 -10.85 -9.64
CA LEU A 26 -10.78 -11.40 -8.90
C LEU A 26 -10.31 -10.50 -7.76
N ALA A 27 -10.34 -9.17 -7.93
CA ALA A 27 -9.87 -8.27 -6.89
C ALA A 27 -10.72 -8.35 -5.60
N PRO A 28 -12.07 -8.32 -5.65
CA PRO A 28 -12.89 -8.54 -4.46
C PRO A 28 -12.65 -9.91 -3.82
N LEU A 29 -12.55 -10.98 -4.61
CA LEU A 29 -12.28 -12.34 -4.10
C LEU A 29 -10.94 -12.42 -3.37
N TYR A 30 -9.91 -11.78 -3.91
CA TYR A 30 -8.61 -11.67 -3.26
C TYR A 30 -8.71 -10.97 -1.90
N PHE A 31 -9.40 -9.82 -1.83
CA PHE A 31 -9.56 -9.09 -0.58
C PHE A 31 -10.42 -9.84 0.45
N VAL A 32 -11.40 -10.64 0.02
CA VAL A 32 -12.14 -11.54 0.92
C VAL A 32 -11.21 -12.61 1.51
N HIS A 33 -10.34 -13.20 0.69
CA HIS A 33 -9.38 -14.20 1.16
C HIS A 33 -8.38 -13.62 2.16
N VAL A 34 -7.79 -12.46 1.84
CA VAL A 34 -6.89 -11.72 2.72
C VAL A 34 -7.60 -11.38 4.03
N GLY A 35 -8.81 -10.80 3.94
CA GLY A 35 -9.59 -10.36 5.10
C GLY A 35 -10.01 -11.49 6.03
N ARG A 36 -10.35 -12.68 5.50
CA ARG A 36 -10.63 -13.87 6.33
C ARG A 36 -9.42 -14.38 7.10
N THR A 37 -8.22 -14.08 6.62
CA THR A 37 -6.97 -14.52 7.26
C THR A 37 -6.58 -13.59 8.40
N VAL A 38 -7.02 -12.33 8.33
CA VAL A 38 -6.88 -11.36 9.41
C VAL A 38 -7.77 -11.77 10.58
N ASP A 39 -7.17 -11.82 11.76
CA ASP A 39 -7.87 -12.12 13.00
C ASP A 39 -7.72 -10.95 13.97
N LEU A 40 -8.77 -10.12 14.04
CA LEU A 40 -8.82 -8.96 14.93
C LEU A 40 -8.97 -9.36 16.41
N GLY A 41 -9.36 -10.61 16.70
CA GLY A 41 -9.39 -11.13 18.06
C GLY A 41 -7.99 -11.27 18.68
N LEU A 42 -6.95 -11.34 17.85
CA LEU A 42 -5.55 -11.33 18.28
C LEU A 42 -5.02 -9.93 18.59
N LEU A 43 -5.75 -8.88 18.23
CA LEU A 43 -5.32 -7.49 18.38
C LEU A 43 -5.57 -7.00 19.81
N ASP A 44 -4.87 -7.58 20.77
CA ASP A 44 -4.87 -7.13 22.14
C ASP A 44 -4.16 -5.76 22.30
N ALA A 45 -4.17 -5.21 23.51
CA ALA A 45 -3.57 -3.91 23.79
C ALA A 45 -2.05 -3.88 23.49
N GLY A 46 -1.36 -5.01 23.64
CA GLY A 46 0.07 -5.14 23.34
C GLY A 46 0.32 -5.09 21.85
N LEU A 47 -0.33 -5.96 21.08
CA LEU A 47 -0.20 -6.01 19.63
C LEU A 47 -0.68 -4.72 18.97
N ALA A 48 -1.72 -4.08 19.51
CA ALA A 48 -2.18 -2.77 19.02
C ALA A 48 -1.12 -1.67 19.24
N ALA A 49 -0.46 -1.65 20.40
CA ALA A 49 0.62 -0.71 20.67
C ALA A 49 1.83 -0.96 19.76
N GLU A 50 2.23 -2.21 19.57
CA GLU A 50 3.29 -2.59 18.62
C GLU A 50 2.94 -2.17 17.20
N THR A 51 1.71 -2.46 16.75
CA THR A 51 1.21 -2.05 15.43
C THR A 51 1.27 -0.53 15.27
N ALA A 52 0.89 0.24 16.28
CA ALA A 52 0.96 1.70 16.25
C ALA A 52 2.41 2.20 16.11
N VAL A 53 3.36 1.60 16.84
CA VAL A 53 4.79 1.93 16.71
C VAL A 53 5.28 1.61 15.29
N ILE A 54 4.93 0.44 14.76
CA ILE A 54 5.29 0.04 13.39
C ILE A 54 4.73 1.03 12.37
N VAL A 55 3.47 1.48 12.54
CA VAL A 55 2.86 2.50 11.68
C VAL A 55 3.65 3.80 11.72
N VAL A 56 3.98 4.31 12.91
CA VAL A 56 4.74 5.57 13.05
C VAL A 56 6.10 5.45 12.37
N VAL A 57 6.84 4.37 12.65
CA VAL A 57 8.17 4.14 12.06
C VAL A 57 8.07 4.01 10.53
N ALA A 58 7.08 3.26 10.03
CA ALA A 58 6.89 3.07 8.59
C ALA A 58 6.56 4.39 7.88
N VAL A 59 5.67 5.21 8.45
CA VAL A 59 5.29 6.50 7.88
C VAL A 59 6.48 7.45 7.88
N LEU A 60 7.19 7.58 9.00
CA LEU A 60 8.34 8.47 9.09
C LEU A 60 9.47 8.04 8.14
N GLY A 61 9.75 6.73 8.07
CA GLY A 61 10.77 6.19 7.18
C GLY A 61 10.44 6.41 5.70
N LYS A 62 9.20 6.08 5.28
CA LYS A 62 8.77 6.22 3.89
C LYS A 62 8.59 7.67 3.47
N VAL A 63 7.79 8.44 4.20
CA VAL A 63 7.51 9.84 3.86
C VAL A 63 8.77 10.68 4.02
N GLY A 64 9.49 10.55 5.15
CA GLY A 64 10.72 11.27 5.38
C GLY A 64 11.80 10.94 4.36
N GLY A 65 12.03 9.64 4.11
CA GLY A 65 13.01 9.19 3.12
C GLY A 65 12.67 9.64 1.69
N ALA A 66 11.42 9.50 1.26
CA ALA A 66 10.99 9.93 -0.07
C ALA A 66 11.03 11.45 -0.23
N TYR A 67 10.65 12.21 0.81
CA TYR A 67 10.73 13.67 0.79
C TYR A 67 12.18 14.14 0.68
N LEU A 68 13.07 13.63 1.54
CA LEU A 68 14.49 13.97 1.50
C LEU A 68 15.11 13.57 0.16
N GLY A 69 14.82 12.38 -0.36
CA GLY A 69 15.29 11.93 -1.66
C GLY A 69 14.85 12.86 -2.80
N ALA A 70 13.58 13.26 -2.81
CA ALA A 70 13.06 14.20 -3.81
C ALA A 70 13.70 15.60 -3.68
N ARG A 71 13.91 16.10 -2.46
CA ARG A 71 14.56 17.39 -2.20
C ARG A 71 16.02 17.39 -2.63
N LEU A 72 16.76 16.31 -2.35
CA LEU A 72 18.14 16.14 -2.81
C LEU A 72 18.22 16.04 -4.33
N GLY A 73 17.16 15.52 -4.97
CA GLY A 73 17.00 15.53 -6.43
C GLY A 73 16.56 16.86 -7.03
N GLY A 74 16.45 17.94 -6.24
CA GLY A 74 16.10 19.28 -6.72
C GLY A 74 14.61 19.55 -6.88
N VAL A 75 13.72 18.64 -6.46
CA VAL A 75 12.26 18.83 -6.54
C VAL A 75 11.82 19.85 -5.49
N ASP A 76 11.00 20.83 -5.87
CA ASP A 76 10.47 21.84 -4.95
C ASP A 76 9.75 21.24 -3.72
N PRO A 77 9.74 21.94 -2.56
CA PRO A 77 9.19 21.40 -1.31
C PRO A 77 7.75 20.91 -1.41
N ARG A 78 6.89 21.62 -2.14
CA ARG A 78 5.47 21.25 -2.29
C ARG A 78 5.30 19.96 -3.11
N PRO A 79 5.80 19.85 -4.37
CA PRO A 79 5.78 18.60 -5.12
C PRO A 79 6.50 17.44 -4.42
N ALA A 80 7.61 17.71 -3.72
CA ALA A 80 8.33 16.71 -2.94
C ALA A 80 7.45 16.13 -1.81
N GLY A 81 6.68 16.98 -1.12
CA GLY A 81 5.72 16.56 -0.09
C GLY A 81 4.60 15.70 -0.65
N VAL A 82 4.01 16.10 -1.79
CA VAL A 82 2.97 15.32 -2.48
C VAL A 82 3.51 13.95 -2.91
N PHE A 83 4.70 13.91 -3.52
CA PHE A 83 5.37 12.68 -3.91
C PHE A 83 5.62 11.76 -2.70
N ALA A 84 6.15 12.32 -1.61
CA ALA A 84 6.45 11.56 -0.40
C ALA A 84 5.21 10.94 0.23
N VAL A 85 4.09 11.67 0.27
CA VAL A 85 2.82 11.13 0.77
C VAL A 85 2.28 10.05 -0.16
N LEU A 86 2.37 10.20 -1.48
CA LEU A 86 1.96 9.16 -2.42
C LEU A 86 2.75 7.86 -2.24
N MET A 87 4.04 7.96 -1.90
CA MET A 87 4.89 6.79 -1.62
C MET A 87 4.54 6.04 -0.33
N ASN A 88 3.74 6.65 0.56
CA ASN A 88 3.27 6.03 1.81
C ASN A 88 2.14 5.00 1.59
N THR A 89 1.47 5.06 0.44
CA THR A 89 0.41 4.11 0.09
C THR A 89 0.98 2.69 0.03
N ARG A 90 0.22 1.73 0.56
CA ARG A 90 0.54 0.31 0.43
C ARG A 90 -0.30 -0.31 -0.68
N GLY A 91 0.38 -0.95 -1.62
CA GLY A 91 -0.26 -1.55 -2.78
C GLY A 91 -0.74 -2.97 -2.51
N VAL A 92 -1.56 -3.49 -3.44
CA VAL A 92 -1.97 -4.90 -3.47
C VAL A 92 -0.75 -5.83 -3.42
N THR A 93 0.34 -5.47 -4.11
CA THR A 93 1.58 -6.24 -4.15
C THR A 93 2.19 -6.47 -2.76
N GLU A 94 2.20 -5.46 -1.89
CA GLU A 94 2.72 -5.64 -0.52
C GLU A 94 1.84 -6.59 0.30
N ILE A 95 0.51 -6.50 0.14
CA ILE A 95 -0.43 -7.42 0.80
C ILE A 95 -0.18 -8.86 0.32
N VAL A 96 0.10 -9.06 -0.98
CA VAL A 96 0.45 -10.38 -1.52
C VAL A 96 1.73 -10.90 -0.86
N PHE A 97 2.77 -10.06 -0.75
CA PHE A 97 4.02 -10.46 -0.10
C PHE A 97 3.83 -10.81 1.38
N ILE A 98 2.98 -10.08 2.10
CA ILE A 98 2.64 -10.39 3.50
C ILE A 98 1.95 -11.77 3.57
N GLY A 99 1.02 -12.08 2.66
CA GLY A 99 0.36 -13.39 2.58
C GLY A 99 1.33 -14.53 2.24
N ILE A 100 2.30 -14.29 1.36
CA ILE A 100 3.36 -15.26 1.07
C ILE A 100 4.23 -15.48 2.31
N GLY A 101 4.60 -14.42 3.04
CA GLY A 101 5.38 -14.51 4.28
C GLY A 101 4.69 -15.34 5.37
N LEU A 102 3.38 -15.18 5.54
CA LEU A 102 2.57 -16.04 6.41
C LEU A 102 2.58 -17.50 5.93
N SER A 103 2.41 -17.72 4.62
CA SER A 103 2.37 -19.07 4.04
C SER A 103 3.70 -19.81 4.17
N LEU A 104 4.81 -19.08 4.16
CA LEU A 104 6.16 -19.61 4.38
C LEU A 104 6.51 -19.77 5.87
N GLY A 105 5.61 -19.38 6.78
CA GLY A 105 5.85 -19.42 8.23
C GLY A 105 6.84 -18.37 8.74
N VAL A 106 7.20 -17.38 7.92
CA VAL A 106 8.07 -16.25 8.30
C VAL A 106 7.31 -15.26 9.17
N LEU A 107 6.00 -15.10 8.93
CA LEU A 107 5.10 -14.30 9.73
C LEU A 107 4.12 -15.25 10.45
N ASP A 108 3.83 -14.97 11.71
CA ASP A 108 2.70 -15.58 12.38
C ASP A 108 1.40 -14.82 12.08
N ARG A 109 0.27 -15.33 12.59
CA ARG A 109 -1.04 -14.73 12.34
C ARG A 109 -1.19 -13.35 12.98
N ALA A 110 -0.56 -13.11 14.12
CA ALA A 110 -0.60 -11.82 14.82
C ALA A 110 0.13 -10.74 13.99
N LEU A 111 1.34 -11.03 13.53
CA LEU A 111 2.14 -10.14 12.70
C LEU A 111 1.53 -9.95 11.31
N TYR A 112 0.94 -10.99 10.73
CA TYR A 112 0.14 -10.86 9.50
C TYR A 112 -1.00 -9.84 9.69
N THR A 113 -1.81 -10.00 10.74
CA THR A 113 -2.88 -9.06 11.08
C THR A 113 -2.35 -7.64 11.24
N ALA A 114 -1.30 -7.45 12.05
CA ALA A 114 -0.68 -6.14 12.28
C ALA A 114 -0.19 -5.49 10.97
N MET A 115 0.45 -6.25 10.08
CA MET A 115 0.97 -5.76 8.80
C MET A 115 -0.15 -5.41 7.80
N VAL A 116 -1.26 -6.14 7.82
CA VAL A 116 -2.45 -5.78 7.02
C VAL A 116 -3.10 -4.50 7.57
N VAL A 117 -3.24 -4.37 8.90
CA VAL A 117 -3.75 -3.14 9.54
C VAL A 117 -2.86 -1.94 9.20
N LEU A 118 -1.54 -2.10 9.31
CA LEU A 118 -0.56 -1.11 8.87
C LEU A 118 -0.84 -0.65 7.43
N ALA A 119 -0.98 -1.59 6.49
CA ALA A 119 -1.21 -1.28 5.08
C ALA A 119 -2.51 -0.49 4.85
N LEU A 120 -3.58 -0.85 5.54
CA LEU A 120 -4.87 -0.16 5.45
C LEU A 120 -4.78 1.24 6.05
N VAL A 121 -4.16 1.38 7.23
CA VAL A 121 -4.01 2.66 7.92
C VAL A 121 -3.17 3.64 7.10
N THR A 122 -1.98 3.25 6.63
CA THR A 122 -1.13 4.17 5.86
C THR A 122 -1.77 4.58 4.53
N THR A 123 -2.52 3.68 3.90
CA THR A 123 -3.29 3.98 2.68
C THR A 123 -4.44 4.94 2.97
N ALA A 124 -5.22 4.70 4.02
CA ALA A 124 -6.30 5.59 4.44
C ALA A 124 -5.78 6.98 4.84
N MET A 125 -4.60 7.06 5.49
CA MET A 125 -3.94 8.33 5.85
C MET A 125 -3.53 9.17 4.64
N THR A 126 -3.21 8.53 3.50
CA THR A 126 -2.69 9.22 2.32
C THR A 126 -3.71 10.22 1.75
N GLY A 127 -5.00 9.87 1.67
CA GLY A 127 -6.03 10.77 1.16
C GLY A 127 -6.11 12.11 1.90
N PRO A 128 -6.34 12.12 3.22
CA PRO A 128 -6.35 13.33 4.03
C PRO A 128 -5.04 14.13 4.01
N LEU A 129 -3.88 13.45 3.97
CA LEU A 129 -2.58 14.11 3.88
C LEU A 129 -2.40 14.83 2.54
N LEU A 130 -2.82 14.22 1.44
CA LEU A 130 -2.78 14.83 0.12
C LEU A 130 -3.72 16.03 0.02
N ASN A 131 -4.93 15.92 0.58
CA ASN A 131 -5.87 17.05 0.57
C ASN A 131 -5.28 18.25 1.32
N ARG A 132 -4.71 18.06 2.52
CA ARG A 132 -4.06 19.15 3.27
C ARG A 132 -2.89 19.80 2.52
N LEU A 133 -2.11 19.00 1.78
CA LEU A 133 -1.01 19.52 0.97
C LEU A 133 -1.49 20.29 -0.27
N ARG A 134 -2.68 19.95 -0.79
CA ARG A 134 -3.29 20.56 -1.97
C ARG A 134 -4.18 21.77 -1.64
N GLU A 135 -4.78 21.83 -0.46
CA GLU A 135 -5.62 22.96 0.01
C GLU A 135 -4.83 24.24 0.29
N GLY A 136 -3.49 24.20 0.23
CA GLY A 136 -2.62 25.39 0.22
C GLY A 136 -2.40 26.02 -1.17
N VAL A 137 -3.32 25.78 -2.12
CA VAL A 137 -3.35 26.29 -3.51
C VAL A 137 -4.41 27.36 -3.65
#